data_AF-A0A963H573-F1
#
_entry.id   AF-A0A963H573-F1
#
_cell.length_a   1.000
_cell.length_b   1.000
_cell.length_c   1.000
_cell.angle_alpha   90.00
_cell.angle_beta   90.00
_cell.angle_gamma   90.00
#
_symmetry.space_group_name_H-M   'P 1'
#
loop_
_entity.id
_entity.type
_entity.pdbx_description
1 polymer ?
#
loop_
_entity_poly.entity_id
_entity_poly.type
_entity_poly.pdbx_seq_one_letter_code
_entity_poly.pdbx_strand_id
1 'polypeptide(L)'
;MSDPATPADPPHQRATVAHGFVTGMLAGLVRRGGDPAPLLAAAGIGPRDTGQRMALDRYAAFYNRVIAALDDEGFALFSQPLRRGSFEFLCRAALGAPTLADGLDRASRFLDLVLPDLRVRIARRGADATLAIEERIALAARADDPARVFALEWLLRLFHGLACWLAGRGLALDAV
;
A
#
# COMPACT_ATOMS: atom_id res chain seq x y z
N MET A 1 -37.30 6.68 -39.09
CA MET A 1 -36.22 7.47 -38.52
C MET A 1 -35.82 6.76 -37.24
N SER A 2 -34.91 5.79 -37.37
CA SER A 2 -34.53 4.88 -36.28
C SER A 2 -33.19 5.34 -35.72
N ASP A 3 -33.13 5.59 -34.41
CA ASP A 3 -31.92 5.94 -33.68
C ASP A 3 -30.85 4.85 -33.82
N PRO A 4 -29.56 5.19 -34.05
CA PRO A 4 -28.48 4.24 -33.95
C PRO A 4 -28.17 3.98 -32.47
N ALA A 5 -28.25 2.72 -32.06
CA ALA A 5 -27.86 2.28 -30.73
C ALA A 5 -26.40 2.65 -30.43
N THR A 6 -26.19 3.34 -29.31
CA THR A 6 -24.87 3.61 -28.73
C THR A 6 -24.12 2.27 -28.52
N PRO A 7 -22.87 2.12 -28.98
CA PRO A 7 -22.10 0.92 -28.71
C PRO A 7 -21.82 0.82 -27.21
N ALA A 8 -22.20 -0.31 -26.60
CA ALA A 8 -21.88 -0.61 -25.21
C ALA A 8 -20.35 -0.71 -25.03
N ASP A 9 -19.83 -0.04 -24.00
CA ASP A 9 -18.43 -0.09 -23.60
C ASP A 9 -18.04 -1.56 -23.33
N PRO A 10 -16.87 -2.04 -23.81
CA PRO A 10 -16.42 -3.40 -23.53
C PRO A 10 -16.34 -3.63 -22.01
N PRO A 11 -16.69 -4.82 -21.51
CA PRO A 11 -16.67 -5.10 -20.08
C PRO A 11 -15.27 -4.86 -19.54
N HIS A 12 -15.11 -3.83 -18.70
CA HIS A 12 -13.86 -3.58 -17.99
C HIS A 12 -13.48 -4.86 -17.25
N GLN A 13 -12.37 -5.48 -17.65
CA GLN A 13 -11.84 -6.64 -16.97
C GLN A 13 -11.60 -6.26 -15.51
N ARG A 14 -12.44 -6.76 -14.60
CA ARG A 14 -12.36 -6.40 -13.18
C ARG A 14 -10.96 -6.71 -12.69
N ALA A 15 -10.23 -5.67 -12.30
CA ALA A 15 -8.92 -5.84 -11.70
C ALA A 15 -9.04 -6.76 -10.49
N THR A 16 -8.09 -7.69 -10.35
CA THR A 16 -8.07 -8.65 -9.25
C THR A 16 -6.72 -8.62 -8.56
N VAL A 17 -6.71 -8.89 -7.26
CA VAL A 17 -5.55 -8.91 -6.37
C VAL A 17 -5.30 -10.34 -5.91
N ALA A 18 -4.04 -10.75 -5.80
CA ALA A 18 -3.70 -12.09 -5.31
C ALA A 18 -4.03 -12.23 -3.81
N HIS A 19 -4.44 -13.43 -3.39
CA HIS A 19 -4.76 -13.71 -1.98
C HIS A 19 -3.58 -13.43 -1.02
N GLY A 20 -2.34 -13.51 -1.49
CA GLY A 20 -1.15 -13.21 -0.69
C GLY A 20 -1.17 -11.82 -0.02
N PHE A 21 -1.86 -10.84 -0.63
CA PHE A 21 -2.03 -9.51 -0.06
C PHE A 21 -3.00 -9.49 1.12
N VAL A 22 -4.01 -10.35 1.12
CA VAL A 22 -4.95 -10.52 2.25
C VAL A 22 -4.19 -11.05 3.45
N THR A 23 -3.40 -12.11 3.26
CA THR A 23 -2.57 -12.69 4.32
C THR A 23 -1.49 -11.72 4.79
N GLY A 24 -0.89 -10.95 3.88
CA GLY A 24 0.10 -9.93 4.20
C GLY A 24 -0.45 -8.82 5.10
N MET A 25 -1.63 -8.27 4.79
CA MET A 25 -2.28 -7.26 5.64
C MET A 25 -2.61 -7.75 7.06
N LEU A 26 -2.78 -9.07 7.24
CA LEU A 26 -3.06 -9.66 8.54
C LEU A 26 -1.79 -10.15 9.26
N ALA A 27 -0.64 -10.15 8.60
CA ALA A 27 0.60 -10.70 9.14
C ALA A 27 1.06 -9.94 10.40
N GLY A 28 0.91 -8.61 10.43
CA GLY A 28 1.22 -7.79 11.60
C GLY A 28 0.34 -8.13 12.82
N LEU A 29 -0.96 -8.33 12.60
CA LEU A 29 -1.91 -8.76 13.64
C LEU A 29 -1.54 -10.13 14.21
N VAL A 30 -1.33 -11.12 13.33
CA VAL A 30 -0.99 -12.50 13.73
C VAL A 30 0.33 -12.54 14.50
N ARG A 31 1.35 -11.80 14.03
CA ARG A 31 2.65 -11.72 14.69
C ARG A 31 2.56 -11.15 16.12
N ARG A 32 1.58 -10.29 16.39
CA ARG A 32 1.30 -9.74 17.73
C ARG A 32 0.38 -10.63 18.58
N GLY A 33 0.06 -11.83 18.10
CA GLY A 33 -0.81 -12.80 18.80
C GLY A 33 -2.31 -12.53 18.63
N GLY A 34 -2.71 -11.66 17.71
CA GLY A 34 -4.13 -11.39 17.45
C GLY A 34 -4.76 -12.42 16.52
N ASP A 35 -6.08 -12.61 16.66
CA ASP A 35 -6.86 -13.52 15.83
C ASP A 35 -7.38 -12.82 14.54
N PRO A 36 -6.98 -13.28 13.34
CA PRO A 36 -7.47 -12.71 12.07
C PRO A 36 -8.88 -13.21 11.68
N ALA A 37 -9.40 -14.27 12.31
CA ALA A 37 -10.65 -14.92 11.90
C ALA A 37 -11.86 -13.97 11.86
N PRO A 38 -12.07 -13.05 12.83
CA PRO A 38 -13.19 -12.11 12.79
C PRO A 38 -13.14 -11.17 11.57
N LEU A 39 -11.95 -10.70 11.19
CA LEU A 39 -11.76 -9.81 10.03
C LEU A 39 -12.02 -10.54 8.72
N LEU A 40 -11.53 -11.78 8.60
CA LEU A 40 -11.77 -12.63 7.43
C LEU A 40 -13.26 -12.96 7.28
N ALA A 41 -13.92 -13.37 8.38
CA ALA A 41 -15.34 -13.68 8.39
C ALA A 41 -16.20 -12.46 8.00
N ALA A 42 -15.90 -11.28 8.54
CA ALA A 42 -16.60 -10.03 8.18
C ALA A 42 -16.41 -9.61 6.72
N ALA A 43 -15.35 -10.11 6.06
CA ALA A 43 -15.11 -9.92 4.63
C ALA A 43 -15.67 -11.06 3.76
N GLY A 44 -16.31 -12.07 4.36
CA GLY A 44 -16.78 -13.28 3.70
C GLY A 44 -15.64 -14.13 3.14
N ILE A 45 -14.42 -14.00 3.67
CA ILE A 45 -13.25 -14.76 3.24
C ILE A 45 -13.19 -16.03 4.09
N GLY A 46 -13.51 -17.16 3.46
CA GLY A 46 -13.47 -18.46 4.11
C GLY A 46 -12.08 -19.12 4.06
N PRO A 47 -11.83 -20.16 4.87
CA PRO A 47 -10.56 -20.91 4.85
C PRO A 47 -10.22 -21.53 3.47
N ARG A 48 -11.24 -21.76 2.63
CA ARG A 48 -11.12 -22.35 1.29
C ARG A 48 -10.87 -21.31 0.18
N ASP A 49 -10.88 -20.03 0.49
CA ASP A 49 -10.58 -18.96 -0.47
C ASP A 49 -9.07 -18.77 -0.67
N THR A 50 -8.26 -19.57 0.03
CA THR A 50 -6.81 -19.61 -0.11
C THR A 50 -6.40 -19.89 -1.55
N GLY A 51 -5.70 -18.95 -2.17
CA GLY A 51 -5.19 -19.06 -3.55
C GLY A 51 -6.08 -18.48 -4.64
N GLN A 52 -7.32 -18.07 -4.33
CA GLN A 52 -8.19 -17.40 -5.30
C GLN A 52 -7.86 -15.90 -5.39
N ARG A 53 -7.89 -15.34 -6.61
CA ARG A 53 -7.74 -13.89 -6.79
C ARG A 53 -9.01 -13.19 -6.33
N MET A 54 -8.88 -12.09 -5.60
CA MET A 54 -9.99 -11.30 -5.08
C MET A 54 -10.23 -10.07 -5.98
N ALA A 55 -11.49 -9.70 -6.20
CA ALA A 55 -11.82 -8.48 -6.92
C ALA A 55 -11.30 -7.22 -6.18
N LEU A 56 -10.80 -6.23 -6.93
CA LEU A 56 -10.12 -5.05 -6.36
C LEU A 56 -11.01 -4.22 -5.43
N ASP A 57 -12.29 -4.06 -5.76
CA ASP A 57 -13.30 -3.40 -4.92
C ASP A 57 -13.47 -4.09 -3.57
N ARG A 58 -13.55 -5.42 -3.58
CA ARG A 58 -13.61 -6.23 -2.36
C ARG A 58 -12.31 -6.14 -1.55
N TYR A 59 -11.15 -6.11 -2.23
CA TYR A 59 -9.86 -5.89 -1.59
C TYR A 59 -9.79 -4.53 -0.89
N ALA A 60 -10.20 -3.45 -1.56
CA ALA A 60 -10.21 -2.11 -0.99
C ALA A 60 -11.15 -1.99 0.22
N ALA A 61 -12.32 -2.61 0.16
CA ALA A 61 -13.24 -2.67 1.29
C ALA A 61 -12.62 -3.43 2.49
N PHE A 62 -11.91 -4.53 2.22
CA PHE A 62 -11.21 -5.28 3.26
C PHE A 62 -10.05 -4.48 3.87
N TYR A 63 -9.21 -3.86 3.04
CA TYR A 63 -8.13 -2.96 3.44
C TYR A 63 -8.62 -1.90 4.44
N ASN A 64 -9.69 -1.17 4.09
CA ASN A 64 -10.26 -0.13 4.96
C ASN A 64 -10.82 -0.68 6.27
N ARG A 65 -11.41 -1.88 6.24
CA ARG A 65 -11.92 -2.55 7.45
C ARG A 65 -10.78 -2.94 8.39
N VAL A 66 -9.68 -3.48 7.87
CA VAL A 66 -8.51 -3.84 8.70
C VAL A 66 -7.93 -2.60 9.35
N ILE A 67 -7.73 -1.51 8.59
CA ILE A 67 -7.26 -0.22 9.15
C ILE A 67 -8.19 0.27 10.26
N ALA A 68 -9.50 0.23 10.03
CA ALA A 68 -10.47 0.69 11.03
C ALA A 68 -10.46 -0.17 12.30
N ALA A 69 -10.29 -1.49 12.17
CA ALA A 69 -10.27 -2.41 13.30
C ALA A 69 -8.98 -2.32 14.12
N LEU A 70 -7.84 -2.05 13.46
CA LEU A 70 -6.54 -1.92 14.13
C LEU A 70 -6.25 -0.48 14.60
N ASP A 71 -7.03 0.50 14.15
CA ASP A 71 -6.71 1.93 14.25
C ASP A 71 -5.30 2.27 13.73
N ASP A 72 -4.88 1.57 12.68
CA ASP A 72 -3.51 1.58 12.16
C ASP A 72 -3.49 1.39 10.63
N GLU A 73 -3.05 2.43 9.90
CA GLU A 73 -2.87 2.40 8.45
C GLU A 73 -1.70 1.51 8.01
N GLY A 74 -0.80 1.19 8.93
CA GLY A 74 0.37 0.33 8.74
C GLY A 74 0.12 -1.14 9.10
N PHE A 75 -1.13 -1.56 9.31
CA PHE A 75 -1.52 -2.97 9.50
C PHE A 75 -0.82 -3.69 10.67
N ALA A 76 -0.41 -2.94 11.70
CA ALA A 76 0.38 -3.44 12.82
C ALA A 76 1.74 -4.05 12.42
N LEU A 77 2.25 -3.71 11.22
CA LEU A 77 3.51 -4.23 10.66
C LEU A 77 4.76 -3.55 11.24
N PHE A 78 4.62 -2.36 11.81
CA PHE A 78 5.73 -1.53 12.29
C PHE A 78 5.75 -1.43 13.80
N SER A 79 6.85 -0.96 14.41
CA SER A 79 6.99 -0.84 15.86
C SER A 79 5.86 -0.01 16.51
N GLN A 80 5.36 1.01 15.81
CA GLN A 80 4.28 1.88 16.23
C GLN A 80 3.18 1.98 15.16
N PRO A 81 1.92 2.28 15.56
CA PRO A 81 0.84 2.43 14.60
C PRO A 81 1.02 3.69 13.74
N LEU A 82 0.80 3.55 12.45
CA LEU A 82 0.63 4.66 11.54
C LEU A 82 -0.82 5.15 11.67
N ARG A 83 -1.05 6.15 12.53
CA ARG A 83 -2.40 6.60 12.88
C ARG A 83 -3.23 6.95 11.66
N ARG A 84 -4.54 6.68 11.73
CA ARG A 84 -5.49 7.04 10.69
C ARG A 84 -5.41 8.54 10.34
N GLY A 85 -5.36 8.84 9.06
CA GLY A 85 -5.12 10.17 8.51
C GLY A 85 -3.66 10.43 8.16
N SER A 86 -2.70 9.59 8.55
CA SER A 86 -1.29 9.79 8.21
C SER A 86 -1.07 9.88 6.70
N PHE A 87 -1.68 8.97 5.92
CA PHE A 87 -1.59 9.02 4.46
C PHE A 87 -2.25 10.26 3.86
N GLU A 88 -3.37 10.71 4.41
CA GLU A 88 -4.04 11.94 3.99
C GLU A 88 -3.13 13.16 4.19
N PHE A 89 -2.52 13.30 5.37
CA PHE A 89 -1.58 14.38 5.68
C PHE A 89 -0.34 14.32 4.79
N LEU A 90 0.18 13.12 4.52
CA LEU A 90 1.28 12.91 3.57
C LEU A 90 0.90 13.45 2.18
N CYS A 91 -0.28 13.09 1.67
CA CYS A 91 -0.76 13.58 0.37
C CYS A 91 -0.90 15.11 0.36
N ARG A 92 -1.50 15.69 1.40
CA ARG A 92 -1.66 17.16 1.52
C ARG A 92 -0.31 17.89 1.56
N ALA A 93 0.69 17.34 2.25
CA ALA A 93 2.04 17.90 2.31
C ALA A 93 2.74 17.87 0.94
N ALA A 94 2.57 16.77 0.19
CA ALA A 94 3.19 16.57 -1.11
C ALA A 94 2.49 17.36 -2.24
N LEU A 95 1.16 17.45 -2.21
CA LEU A 95 0.36 18.02 -3.31
C LEU A 95 0.69 19.50 -3.60
N GLY A 96 0.97 20.29 -2.57
CA GLY A 96 1.34 21.71 -2.72
C GLY A 96 2.79 21.95 -3.11
N ALA A 97 3.50 20.95 -3.62
CA ALA A 97 4.91 21.09 -4.01
C ALA A 97 5.04 21.59 -5.46
N PRO A 98 6.03 22.43 -5.77
CA PRO A 98 6.20 22.98 -7.11
C PRO A 98 6.72 21.95 -8.12
N THR A 99 7.38 20.89 -7.65
CA THR A 99 7.86 19.79 -8.49
C THR A 99 7.58 18.44 -7.83
N LEU A 100 7.59 17.37 -8.64
CA LEU A 100 7.51 16.00 -8.13
C LEU A 100 8.64 15.72 -7.12
N ALA A 101 9.87 16.17 -7.41
CA ALA A 101 11.01 15.98 -6.52
C ALA A 101 10.75 16.62 -5.14
N ASP A 102 10.25 17.85 -5.10
CA ASP A 102 9.90 18.52 -3.84
C ASP A 102 8.76 17.80 -3.11
N GLY A 103 7.76 17.30 -3.84
CA GLY A 103 6.65 16.55 -3.26
C GLY A 103 7.10 15.24 -2.62
N LEU A 104 7.98 14.50 -3.30
CA LEU A 104 8.51 13.24 -2.78
C LEU A 104 9.54 13.45 -1.66
N ASP A 105 10.31 14.53 -1.66
CA ASP A 105 11.16 14.92 -0.54
C ASP A 105 10.32 15.24 0.71
N ARG A 106 9.18 15.95 0.55
CA ARG A 106 8.22 16.18 1.65
C ARG A 106 7.61 14.89 2.16
N ALA A 107 7.20 13.99 1.26
CA ALA A 107 6.68 12.68 1.62
C ALA A 107 7.70 11.84 2.41
N SER A 108 8.97 11.83 1.96
CA SER A 108 10.07 11.12 2.63
C SER A 108 10.31 11.66 4.04
N ARG A 109 10.33 13.00 4.21
CA ARG A 109 10.46 13.63 5.54
C ARG A 109 9.28 13.34 6.44
N PHE A 110 8.07 13.31 5.90
CA PHE A 110 6.88 12.94 6.66
C PHE A 110 6.98 11.51 7.18
N LEU A 111 7.35 10.55 6.31
CA LEU A 111 7.55 9.15 6.70
C LEU A 111 8.64 8.99 7.76
N ASP A 112 9.76 9.72 7.65
CA ASP A 112 10.82 9.74 8.69
C ASP A 112 10.28 10.14 10.08
N LEU A 113 9.18 10.92 10.17
CA LEU A 113 8.55 11.31 11.44
C LEU A 113 7.60 10.26 12.00
N VAL A 114 6.80 9.63 11.14
CA VAL A 114 5.69 8.77 11.56
C VAL A 114 6.03 7.27 11.52
N LEU A 115 7.09 6.91 10.80
CA LEU A 115 7.49 5.52 10.55
C LEU A 115 8.98 5.33 10.89
N PRO A 116 9.36 5.30 12.17
CA PRO A 116 10.76 5.29 12.60
C PRO A 116 11.51 4.01 12.19
N ASP A 117 10.78 2.92 11.93
CA ASP A 117 11.32 1.63 11.51
C ASP A 117 11.98 1.69 10.12
N LEU A 118 11.46 2.53 9.23
CA LEU A 118 11.87 2.61 7.83
C LEU A 118 12.28 4.02 7.47
N ARG A 119 13.22 4.13 6.54
CA ARG A 119 13.61 5.39 5.93
C ARG A 119 13.45 5.30 4.43
N VAL A 120 12.80 6.30 3.86
CA VAL A 120 12.64 6.44 2.41
C VAL A 120 13.55 7.55 1.91
N ARG A 121 14.31 7.25 0.86
CA ARG A 121 15.18 8.23 0.19
C ARG A 121 15.02 8.13 -1.31
N ILE A 122 15.27 9.24 -1.99
CA ILE A 122 15.28 9.29 -3.44
C ILE A 122 16.64 9.78 -3.90
N ALA A 123 17.37 8.91 -4.59
CA ALA A 123 18.57 9.27 -5.31
C ALA A 123 18.21 9.58 -6.76
N ARG A 124 18.85 10.60 -7.35
CA ARG A 124 18.65 10.98 -8.75
C ARG A 124 19.99 10.88 -9.47
N ARG A 125 20.01 10.22 -10.63
CA ARG A 125 21.20 10.09 -11.47
C ARG A 125 20.81 10.22 -12.93
N GLY A 126 21.12 11.37 -13.53
CA GLY A 126 20.78 11.63 -14.92
C GLY A 126 19.26 11.61 -15.14
N ALA A 127 18.81 10.71 -16.02
CA ALA A 127 17.39 10.52 -16.31
C ALA A 127 16.67 9.62 -15.28
N ASP A 128 17.43 8.94 -14.41
CA ASP A 128 16.90 7.92 -13.53
C ASP A 128 16.72 8.43 -12.10
N ALA A 129 15.74 7.86 -11.40
CA ALA A 129 15.53 8.07 -9.98
C ALA A 129 15.40 6.71 -9.28
N THR A 130 16.05 6.58 -8.13
CA THR A 130 16.02 5.37 -7.30
C THR A 130 15.33 5.68 -5.99
N LEU A 131 14.23 4.98 -5.72
CA LEU A 131 13.60 4.95 -4.41
C LEU A 131 14.31 3.90 -3.55
N ALA A 132 14.98 4.34 -2.49
CA ALA A 132 15.61 3.46 -1.52
C ALA A 132 14.76 3.38 -0.25
N ILE A 133 14.44 2.17 0.19
CA ILE A 133 13.80 1.87 1.47
C ILE A 133 14.84 1.20 2.36
N GLU A 134 15.18 1.84 3.46
CA GLU A 134 16.18 1.38 4.43
C GLU A 134 15.48 0.98 5.73
N GLU A 135 15.72 -0.23 6.23
CA GLU A 135 15.31 -0.63 7.57
C GLU A 135 16.25 0.00 8.60
N ARG A 136 15.73 0.93 9.40
CA ARG A 136 16.43 1.53 10.54
C ARG A 136 16.30 0.67 11.79
N ILE A 137 15.18 -0.04 11.90
CA ILE A 137 14.89 -1.02 12.93
C ILE A 137 14.49 -2.29 12.20
N ALA A 138 15.06 -3.43 12.59
CA ALA A 138 14.73 -4.71 11.98
C ALA A 138 13.24 -5.01 12.17
N LEU A 139 12.50 -5.19 11.06
CA LEU A 139 11.06 -5.46 11.12
C LEU A 139 10.75 -6.88 11.59
N ALA A 140 11.66 -7.82 11.36
CA ALA A 140 11.55 -9.22 11.77
C ALA A 140 12.93 -9.85 11.97
N ALA A 141 12.99 -10.97 12.71
CA ALA A 141 14.22 -11.71 12.93
C ALA A 141 14.77 -12.38 11.65
N ARG A 142 13.86 -12.73 10.72
CA ARG A 142 14.21 -13.38 9.45
C ARG A 142 13.87 -12.47 8.27
N ALA A 143 14.71 -12.50 7.24
CA ALA A 143 14.51 -11.72 6.03
C ALA A 143 13.26 -12.14 5.23
N ASP A 144 12.91 -13.43 5.27
CA ASP A 144 11.77 -14.04 4.58
C ASP A 144 10.45 -13.98 5.38
N ASP A 145 10.43 -13.27 6.51
CA ASP A 145 9.23 -13.11 7.32
C ASP A 145 8.11 -12.42 6.50
N PRO A 146 6.91 -13.02 6.39
CA PRO A 146 5.82 -12.47 5.56
C PRO A 146 5.39 -11.05 5.97
N ALA A 147 5.45 -10.70 7.26
CA ALA A 147 5.10 -9.35 7.72
C ALA A 147 6.15 -8.33 7.26
N ARG A 148 7.44 -8.68 7.34
CA ARG A 148 8.52 -7.84 6.83
C ARG A 148 8.41 -7.64 5.32
N VAL A 149 8.26 -8.73 4.56
CA VAL A 149 8.15 -8.68 3.09
C VAL A 149 6.95 -7.81 2.70
N PHE A 150 5.78 -8.07 3.29
CA PHE A 150 4.59 -7.30 2.97
C PHE A 150 4.71 -5.82 3.36
N ALA A 151 5.36 -5.48 4.49
CA ALA A 151 5.59 -4.10 4.90
C ALA A 151 6.42 -3.31 3.87
N LEU A 152 7.51 -3.91 3.37
CA LEU A 152 8.37 -3.29 2.36
C LEU A 152 7.63 -3.12 1.03
N GLU A 153 6.94 -4.17 0.57
CA GLU A 153 6.17 -4.10 -0.66
C GLU A 153 4.99 -3.11 -0.57
N TRP A 154 4.32 -3.04 0.58
CA TRP A 154 3.24 -2.09 0.83
C TRP A 154 3.76 -0.66 0.77
N LEU A 155 4.89 -0.36 1.43
CA LEU A 155 5.46 0.98 1.40
C LEU A 155 5.91 1.37 -0.01
N LEU A 156 6.54 0.45 -0.74
CA LEU A 156 6.91 0.65 -2.14
C LEU A 156 5.70 1.01 -3.00
N ARG A 157 4.61 0.23 -2.90
CA ARG A 157 3.37 0.47 -3.67
C ARG A 157 2.70 1.79 -3.28
N LEU A 158 2.66 2.10 -2.00
CA LEU A 158 2.11 3.37 -1.49
C LEU A 158 2.88 4.55 -2.07
N PHE A 159 4.21 4.51 -1.97
CA PHE A 159 5.07 5.61 -2.40
C PHE A 159 5.11 5.76 -3.93
N HIS A 160 5.17 4.64 -4.66
CA HIS A 160 5.09 4.66 -6.13
C HIS A 160 3.73 5.14 -6.63
N GLY A 161 2.63 4.70 -5.99
CA GLY A 161 1.28 5.17 -6.31
C GLY A 161 1.13 6.67 -6.10
N LEU A 162 1.65 7.19 -4.99
CA LEU A 162 1.73 8.63 -4.74
C LEU A 162 2.53 9.35 -5.83
N ALA A 163 3.70 8.84 -6.20
CA ALA A 163 4.54 9.45 -7.22
C ALA A 163 3.85 9.51 -8.59
N CYS A 164 3.17 8.42 -8.99
CA CYS A 164 2.38 8.38 -10.21
C CYS A 164 1.23 9.38 -10.19
N TRP A 165 0.53 9.48 -9.05
CA TRP A 165 -0.56 10.43 -8.88
C TRP A 165 -0.09 11.88 -8.96
N LEU A 166 0.98 12.24 -8.25
CA LEU A 166 1.58 13.58 -8.30
C LEU A 166 2.11 13.93 -9.70
N ALA A 167 2.63 12.95 -10.44
CA ALA A 167 3.10 13.14 -11.80
C ALA A 167 1.98 13.19 -12.85
N GLY A 168 0.74 12.83 -12.47
CA GLY A 168 -0.39 12.70 -13.38
C GLY A 168 -0.25 11.56 -14.40
N ARG A 169 0.66 10.61 -14.18
CA ARG A 169 0.94 9.49 -15.10
C ARG A 169 1.61 8.32 -14.40
N GLY A 170 1.53 7.13 -14.99
CA GLY A 170 2.31 5.98 -14.54
C GLY A 170 3.82 6.21 -14.73
N LEU A 171 4.60 5.92 -13.69
CA LEU A 171 6.06 5.90 -13.74
C LEU A 171 6.53 4.46 -13.87
N ALA A 172 7.29 4.16 -14.92
CA ALA A 172 7.86 2.82 -15.10
C ALA A 172 8.87 2.52 -13.99
N LEU A 173 8.90 1.26 -13.56
CA LEU A 173 9.92 0.73 -12.66
C LEU A 173 10.81 -0.21 -13.47
N ASP A 174 12.09 0.11 -13.56
CA ASP A 174 13.03 -0.72 -14.33
C ASP A 174 13.49 -1.96 -13.55
N ALA A 175 13.59 -1.85 -12.21
CA ALA A 175 13.97 -2.92 -11.31
C ALA A 175 13.45 -2.67 -9.88
N VAL A 176 13.37 -3.75 -9.09
CA VAL A 176 13.04 -3.76 -7.65
C VAL A 176 14.00 -4.69 -6.93
#